data_AF-A0A9N9R778-F1
#
_entry.id   AF-A0A9N9R778-F1
#
_cell.length_a   1.000
_cell.length_b   1.000
_cell.length_c   1.000
_cell.angle_alpha   90.00
_cell.angle_beta   90.00
_cell.angle_gamma   90.00
#
_symmetry.space_group_name_H-M   'P 1'
#
loop_
_entity.id
_entity.type
_entity.pdbx_description
1 polymer ?
#
loop_
_entity_poly.entity_id
_entity_poly.type
_entity_poly.pdbx_seq_one_letter_code
_entity_poly.pdbx_strand_id
1 'polypeptide(L)'
;MLDRNKMHEQQKAREYLKKDHMDEDTRDYHRNSRAELIGKVEKLLTALGKDGRQCVLYKLCKASQSSTQQGTFLEELLRIIFTLPKGTQFTKDEHQEYDKAHTSTENCDKFYPGCNHYT
;
A
#
# COMPACT_ATOMS: atom_id res chain seq x y z
N MET A 1 14.37 9.81 30.48
CA MET A 1 13.13 9.66 29.67
C MET A 1 13.55 9.26 28.26
N LEU A 2 12.93 8.23 27.68
CA LEU A 2 13.25 7.77 26.32
C LEU A 2 12.65 8.74 25.30
N ASP A 3 13.52 9.42 24.55
CA ASP A 3 13.11 10.26 23.44
C ASP A 3 12.84 9.38 22.21
N ARG A 4 11.56 9.11 21.95
CA ARG A 4 11.11 8.28 20.82
C ARG A 4 11.50 8.86 19.46
N ASN A 5 11.54 10.19 19.32
CA ASN A 5 11.91 10.84 18.06
C ASN A 5 13.39 10.61 17.78
N LYS A 6 14.23 10.76 18.80
CA LYS A 6 15.66 10.45 18.72
C LYS A 6 15.91 8.99 18.34
N MET A 7 15.15 8.06 18.93
CA MET A 7 15.23 6.63 18.59
C MET A 7 14.82 6.34 17.13
N HIS A 8 13.75 6.97 16.63
CA HIS A 8 13.32 6.83 15.23
C HIS A 8 14.37 7.34 14.26
N GLU A 9 14.97 8.50 14.53
CA GLU A 9 16.05 9.05 13.69
C GLU A 9 17.30 8.16 13.71
N GLN A 10 17.65 7.59 14.86
CA GLN A 10 18.75 6.62 14.95
C GLN A 10 18.47 5.32 14.18
N GLN A 11 17.21 4.85 14.12
CA GLN A 11 16.87 3.69 13.31
C GLN A 11 16.99 3.98 11.81
N LYS A 12 16.56 5.16 11.34
CA LYS A 12 16.74 5.57 9.93
C LYS A 12 18.21 5.65 9.51
N ALA A 13 19.11 5.93 10.45
CA ALA A 13 20.54 5.99 10.19
C ALA A 13 21.22 4.62 10.01
N ARG A 14 20.53 3.50 10.29
CA ARG A 14 21.10 2.16 10.15
C ARG A 14 21.21 1.78 8.67
N GLU A 15 22.43 1.56 8.20
CA GLU A 15 22.73 1.22 6.80
C GLU A 15 21.84 0.11 6.25
N TYR A 16 21.71 -1.02 6.94
CA TYR A 16 20.89 -2.14 6.47
C TYR A 16 19.37 -1.85 6.38
N LEU A 17 18.87 -0.78 7.00
CA LEU A 17 17.48 -0.33 6.84
C LEU A 17 17.32 0.69 5.71
N LYS A 18 18.43 1.22 5.16
CA LYS A 18 18.35 2.12 4.02
C LYS A 18 17.96 1.33 2.78
N LYS A 19 17.01 1.89 2.05
CA LYS A 19 16.42 1.33 0.82
C LYS A 19 17.47 1.03 -0.26
N ASP A 20 18.61 1.71 -0.21
CA ASP A 20 19.71 1.63 -1.17
C ASP A 20 20.53 0.33 -1.04
N HIS A 21 20.40 -0.40 0.08
CA HIS A 21 21.05 -1.70 0.30
C HIS A 21 20.10 -2.90 0.09
N MET A 22 18.87 -2.66 -0.36
CA MET A 22 17.95 -3.75 -0.70
C MET A 22 18.16 -4.12 -2.17
N ASP A 23 18.69 -5.32 -2.41
CA ASP A 23 18.83 -5.85 -3.76
C ASP A 23 17.47 -5.99 -4.49
N GLU A 24 17.53 -6.08 -5.81
CA GLU A 24 16.34 -6.17 -6.66
C GLU A 24 15.47 -7.39 -6.32
N ASP A 25 16.09 -8.54 -6.08
CA ASP A 25 15.40 -9.79 -5.74
C ASP A 25 14.58 -9.65 -4.44
N THR A 26 15.15 -9.05 -3.41
CA THR A 26 14.50 -8.81 -2.12
C THR A 26 13.32 -7.87 -2.27
N ARG A 27 13.47 -6.82 -3.09
CA ARG A 27 12.40 -5.87 -3.38
C ARG A 27 11.26 -6.54 -4.14
N ASP A 28 11.57 -7.34 -5.16
CA ASP A 28 10.58 -8.06 -5.95
C ASP A 28 9.86 -9.12 -5.10
N TYR A 29 10.58 -9.83 -4.23
CA TYR A 29 9.99 -10.72 -3.25
C TYR A 29 8.96 -10.00 -2.36
N HIS A 30 9.34 -8.85 -1.79
CA HIS A 30 8.44 -8.06 -0.95
C HIS A 30 7.27 -7.46 -1.71
N ARG A 31 7.45 -7.16 -2.99
CA ARG A 31 6.42 -6.60 -3.85
C ARG A 31 5.41 -7.68 -4.26
N ASN A 32 5.87 -8.87 -4.62
CA ASN A 32 5.04 -10.04 -4.89
C ASN A 32 4.27 -10.50 -3.65
N SER A 33 4.93 -10.55 -2.49
CA SER A 33 4.29 -10.90 -1.22
C SER A 33 3.14 -9.95 -0.86
N ARG A 34 3.32 -8.65 -1.12
CA ARG A 34 2.26 -7.64 -0.93
C ARG A 34 1.11 -7.83 -1.92
N ALA A 35 1.40 -8.06 -3.20
CA ALA A 35 0.36 -8.31 -4.19
C ALA A 35 -0.48 -9.54 -3.82
N GLU A 36 0.15 -10.63 -3.35
CA GLU A 36 -0.56 -11.81 -2.88
C GLU A 36 -1.45 -11.52 -1.66
N LEU A 37 -0.92 -10.80 -0.66
CA LEU A 37 -1.71 -10.38 0.51
C LEU A 37 -2.91 -9.53 0.08
N ILE A 38 -2.68 -8.56 -0.79
CA ILE A 38 -3.73 -7.67 -1.31
C ILE A 38 -4.80 -8.47 -2.05
N GLY A 39 -4.41 -9.46 -2.87
CA GLY A 39 -5.36 -10.38 -3.51
C GLY A 39 -6.17 -11.22 -2.51
N LYS A 40 -5.60 -11.61 -1.37
CA LYS A 40 -6.35 -12.25 -0.28
C LYS A 40 -7.32 -11.28 0.39
N VAL A 41 -6.92 -10.03 0.59
CA VAL A 41 -7.81 -8.97 1.13
C VAL A 41 -8.94 -8.68 0.16
N GLU A 42 -8.69 -8.66 -1.15
CA GLU A 42 -9.71 -8.52 -2.18
C GLU A 42 -10.81 -9.58 -2.02
N LYS A 43 -10.41 -10.86 -1.93
CA LYS A 43 -11.33 -11.99 -1.73
C LYS A 43 -12.11 -11.87 -0.42
N LEU A 44 -11.46 -11.44 0.67
CA LEU A 44 -12.11 -11.21 1.95
C LEU A 44 -13.19 -10.13 1.84
N LEU A 45 -12.87 -8.99 1.21
CA LEU A 45 -13.83 -7.90 1.02
C LEU A 45 -15.02 -8.33 0.15
N THR A 46 -14.76 -9.09 -0.90
CA THR A 46 -15.81 -9.69 -1.74
C THR A 46 -16.69 -10.64 -0.93
N ALA A 47 -16.11 -11.51 -0.10
CA ALA A 47 -16.86 -12.42 0.77
C ALA A 47 -17.72 -11.68 1.81
N LEU A 48 -17.34 -10.46 2.20
CA LEU A 48 -18.11 -9.57 3.06
C LEU A 48 -19.18 -8.76 2.31
N GLY A 49 -19.43 -9.06 1.02
CA GLY A 49 -20.46 -8.41 0.22
C GLY A 49 -20.08 -7.06 -0.36
N LYS A 50 -18.78 -6.71 -0.36
CA LYS A 50 -18.28 -5.48 -1.00
C LYS A 50 -17.81 -5.75 -2.42
N ASP A 51 -17.66 -4.69 -3.21
CA ASP A 51 -16.83 -4.75 -4.42
C ASP A 51 -15.35 -4.76 -4.00
N GLY A 52 -14.83 -5.98 -3.75
CA GLY A 52 -13.47 -6.16 -3.25
C GLY A 52 -12.42 -5.54 -4.18
N ARG A 53 -12.63 -5.66 -5.49
CA ARG A 53 -11.71 -5.14 -6.51
C ARG A 53 -11.64 -3.62 -6.44
N GLN A 54 -12.79 -2.95 -6.50
CA GLN A 54 -12.86 -1.49 -6.37
C GLN A 54 -12.27 -1.01 -5.04
N CYS A 55 -12.52 -1.73 -3.95
CA CYS A 55 -11.96 -1.36 -2.65
C CYS A 55 -10.45 -1.47 -2.55
N VAL A 56 -9.87 -2.55 -3.07
CA VAL A 56 -8.41 -2.70 -3.07
C VAL A 56 -7.76 -1.60 -3.92
N LEU A 57 -8.28 -1.34 -5.11
CA LEU A 57 -7.75 -0.28 -5.98
C LEU A 57 -7.90 1.11 -5.35
N TYR A 58 -9.03 1.37 -4.69
CA TYR A 58 -9.24 2.59 -3.91
C TYR A 58 -8.17 2.75 -2.81
N LYS A 59 -7.92 1.70 -2.02
CA LYS A 59 -6.95 1.76 -0.92
C LYS A 59 -5.52 1.94 -1.42
N LEU A 60 -5.14 1.28 -2.52
CA LEU A 60 -3.85 1.48 -3.19
C LEU A 60 -3.66 2.94 -3.64
N CYS A 61 -4.69 3.52 -4.27
CA CYS A 61 -4.69 4.91 -4.70
C CYS A 61 -4.60 5.89 -3.52
N LYS A 62 -5.35 5.67 -2.44
CA LYS A 62 -5.27 6.54 -1.25
C LYS A 62 -3.93 6.41 -0.51
N ALA A 63 -3.33 5.22 -0.50
CA ALA A 63 -2.04 5.00 0.13
C ALA A 63 -0.91 5.79 -0.58
N SER A 64 -0.98 5.92 -1.91
CA SER A 64 0.02 6.67 -2.67
C SER A 64 -0.13 8.19 -2.57
N GLN A 65 -1.35 8.68 -2.35
CA GLN A 65 -1.67 10.11 -2.23
C GLN A 65 -1.50 10.67 -0.80
N SER A 66 -0.77 9.95 0.06
CA SER A 66 -0.62 10.24 1.48
C SER A 66 -0.52 11.75 1.78
N SER A 67 -1.44 12.25 2.61
CA SER A 67 -1.41 13.62 3.09
C SER A 67 -0.27 13.81 4.10
N THR A 68 0.18 15.04 4.29
CA THR A 68 1.17 15.39 5.32
C THR A 68 0.65 15.23 6.76
N GLN A 69 -0.63 14.87 6.93
CA GLN A 69 -1.28 14.71 8.22
C GLN A 69 -1.26 13.24 8.65
N GLN A 70 -0.79 13.02 9.88
CA GLN A 70 -0.77 11.70 10.49
C GLN A 70 -2.20 11.26 10.87
N GLY A 71 -2.60 10.07 10.43
CA GLY A 71 -3.87 9.45 10.79
C GLY A 71 -3.79 8.69 12.12
N THR A 72 -4.88 8.01 12.44
CA THR A 72 -4.94 7.04 13.54
C THR A 72 -4.01 5.86 13.29
N PHE A 73 -3.72 5.09 14.34
CA PHE A 73 -2.90 3.88 14.22
C PHE A 73 -3.42 2.92 13.15
N LEU A 74 -4.74 2.68 13.10
CA LEU A 74 -5.33 1.76 12.13
C LEU A 74 -5.21 2.30 10.70
N GLU A 75 -5.40 3.60 10.49
CA GLU A 75 -5.25 4.23 9.17
C GLU A 75 -3.80 4.14 8.68
N GLU A 76 -2.82 4.41 9.55
CA GLU A 76 -1.40 4.30 9.20
C GLU A 76 -0.98 2.85 8.97
N LEU A 77 -1.49 1.90 9.77
CA LEU A 77 -1.24 0.48 9.56
C LEU A 77 -1.76 0.02 8.19
N LEU A 78 -3.00 0.38 7.86
CA LEU A 78 -3.59 0.08 6.55
C LEU A 78 -2.82 0.76 5.42
N ARG A 79 -2.39 2.01 5.60
CA ARG A 79 -1.55 2.72 4.62
C ARG A 79 -0.27 1.94 4.32
N ILE A 80 0.41 1.42 5.35
CA ILE A 80 1.64 0.63 5.18
C ILE A 80 1.36 -0.67 4.41
N ILE A 81 0.27 -1.37 4.73
CA ILE A 81 -0.13 -2.61 4.05
C ILE A 81 -0.37 -2.36 2.55
N PHE A 82 -1.06 -1.27 2.20
CA PHE A 82 -1.39 -0.91 0.83
C PHE A 82 -0.31 -0.07 0.12
N THR A 83 0.84 0.19 0.75
CA THR A 83 1.97 0.85 0.07
C THR A 83 2.82 -0.18 -0.65
N LEU A 84 2.87 -0.09 -1.98
CA LEU A 84 3.73 -0.94 -2.81
C LEU A 84 5.17 -0.38 -2.85
N PRO A 85 6.20 -1.21 -2.64
CA PRO A 85 7.58 -0.84 -2.91
C PRO A 85 7.73 -0.39 -4.36
N LYS A 86 8.50 0.69 -4.57
CA LYS A 86 8.93 1.09 -5.91
C LYS A 86 9.74 -0.06 -6.51
N GLY A 87 9.40 -0.51 -7.70
CA GLY A 87 10.05 -1.63 -8.39
C GLY A 87 9.65 -1.66 -9.86
N THR A 88 10.06 -2.71 -10.58
CA THR A 88 9.61 -2.96 -11.95
C THR A 88 8.10 -3.22 -11.96
N GLN A 89 7.42 -2.88 -13.05
CA GLN A 89 5.99 -3.13 -13.17
C GLN A 89 5.70 -4.63 -13.08
N PHE A 90 4.57 -5.03 -12.49
CA PHE A 90 4.20 -6.44 -12.48
C PHE A 90 3.98 -6.98 -13.90
N THR A 91 4.30 -8.25 -14.11
CA THR A 91 4.09 -8.94 -15.39
C THR A 91 2.67 -9.51 -15.55
N LYS A 92 1.96 -9.76 -14.45
CA LYS A 92 0.57 -10.23 -14.46
C LYS A 92 -0.40 -9.06 -14.54
N ASP A 93 -1.36 -9.13 -15.46
CA ASP A 93 -2.35 -8.06 -15.72
C ASP A 93 -3.11 -7.61 -14.46
N GLU A 94 -3.55 -8.55 -13.63
CA GLU A 94 -4.27 -8.28 -12.37
C GLU A 94 -3.45 -7.39 -11.41
N HIS A 95 -2.14 -7.57 -11.38
CA HIS A 95 -1.23 -6.81 -10.53
C HIS A 95 -0.77 -5.50 -11.21
N GLN A 96 -0.76 -5.43 -12.55
CA GLN A 96 -0.50 -4.17 -13.25
C GLN A 96 -1.54 -3.10 -12.93
N GLU A 97 -2.79 -3.49 -12.71
CA GLU A 97 -3.82 -2.56 -12.23
C GLU A 97 -3.53 -2.06 -10.81
N TYR A 98 -2.92 -2.88 -9.95
CA TYR A 98 -2.48 -2.42 -8.62
C TYR A 98 -1.40 -1.35 -8.74
N ASP A 99 -0.47 -1.51 -9.70
CA ASP A 99 0.53 -0.50 -9.99
C ASP A 99 -0.11 0.81 -10.45
N LYS A 100 -1.00 0.72 -11.46
CA LYS A 100 -1.70 1.89 -12.00
C LYS A 100 -2.46 2.63 -10.90
N ALA A 101 -3.18 1.92 -10.04
CA ALA A 101 -3.90 2.51 -8.92
C ALA A 101 -2.95 3.17 -7.92
N HIS A 102 -1.87 2.48 -7.52
CA HIS A 102 -0.88 2.99 -6.58
C HIS A 102 -0.01 4.12 -7.15
N THR A 103 0.06 4.31 -8.47
CA THR A 103 0.77 5.47 -9.06
C THR A 103 -0.16 6.60 -9.47
N SER A 104 -1.49 6.42 -9.33
CA SER A 104 -2.47 7.40 -9.77
C SER A 104 -2.47 8.66 -8.91
N THR A 105 -2.45 9.82 -9.56
CA THR A 105 -2.64 11.14 -8.95
C THR A 105 -4.09 11.63 -9.06
N GLU A 106 -4.96 10.84 -9.69
CA GLU A 106 -6.36 11.19 -9.92
C GLU A 106 -7.21 11.05 -8.64
N ASN A 107 -8.41 11.62 -8.64
CA ASN A 107 -9.32 11.49 -7.51
C ASN A 107 -9.78 10.03 -7.34
N CYS A 108 -9.26 9.35 -6.29
CA CYS A 108 -9.55 7.94 -6.03
C CYS A 108 -11.05 7.66 -5.80
N ASP A 109 -11.78 8.58 -5.19
CA ASP A 109 -13.22 8.42 -4.91
C ASP A 109 -14.04 8.41 -6.20
N LYS A 110 -13.60 9.14 -7.24
CA LYS A 110 -14.23 9.14 -8.56
C LYS A 110 -13.88 7.90 -9.39
N PHE A 111 -12.63 7.44 -9.30
CA PHE A 111 -12.17 6.28 -10.07
C PHE A 111 -12.65 4.94 -9.51
N TYR A 112 -12.85 4.88 -8.19
CA TYR A 112 -13.23 3.66 -7.50
C TYR A 112 -14.51 3.81 -6.66
N PRO A 113 -15.64 4.22 -7.27
CA PRO A 113 -16.88 4.50 -6.53
C PRO A 113 -17.49 3.25 -5.90
N GLY A 114 -17.14 2.04 -6.38
CA GLY A 114 -17.68 0.78 -5.87
C GLY A 114 -17.28 0.47 -4.42
N CYS A 115 -16.23 1.10 -3.88
CA CYS A 115 -15.81 0.83 -2.50
C CYS A 115 -16.68 1.52 -1.44
N ASN A 116 -17.27 2.67 -1.77
CA ASN A 116 -17.99 3.52 -0.83
C ASN A 116 -19.49 3.20 -0.73
N HIS A 117 -19.96 2.05 -1.22
CA HIS A 117 -21.32 1.61 -0.96
C HIS A 117 -21.46 1.18 0.51
N TYR A 118 -21.88 2.13 1.34
CA TYR A 118 -22.58 1.90 2.59
C TYR A 118 -24.08 1.94 2.28
N THR A 119 -24.75 0.80 2.41
CA THR A 119 -26.13 0.75 2.94
C THR A 119 -26.05 0.44 4.41
#